data_AF-A0A2V8FD90-F1
#
_entry.id   AF-A0A2V8FD90-F1
#
_cell.length_a   1.000
_cell.length_b   1.000
_cell.length_c   1.000
_cell.angle_alpha   90.00
_cell.angle_beta   90.00
_cell.angle_gamma   90.00
#
_symmetry.space_group_name_H-M   'P 1'
#
loop_
_entity.id
_entity.type
_entity.pdbx_description
1 polymer ?
#
loop_
_entity_poly.entity_id
_entity_poly.type
_entity_poly.pdbx_seq_one_letter_code
_entity_poly.pdbx_strand_id
1 'polypeptide(L)'
;MTLSVVGVTGDVRHVGLAVPPRAEIFLDSLQSPLTWPPLVLVVRAHGDAASLADTVTAAVRDANPNVPITRVSTMDEIVARSIVEPRVYAFLLGLFATLAAGLAAVGLYGLVAYTVSQRTHELGIRLALGAARGQITRLVLGLGLGLALIGTGIGVAGAAAATRTLVSLIPSVQPNDPATFGAVALVLLTIALAATYLPARGASRVDPATALRSE
;
A
#
# COMPACT_ATOMS: atom_id res chain seq x y z
N MET A 1 -1.92 -0.47 49.17
CA MET A 1 -0.92 0.55 48.80
C MET A 1 -1.67 1.65 48.06
N THR A 2 -1.70 2.87 48.59
CA THR A 2 -2.42 4.01 47.98
C THR A 2 -1.44 4.82 47.13
N LEU A 3 -1.76 5.01 45.85
CA LEU A 3 -1.00 5.87 44.94
C LEU A 3 -1.62 7.27 44.95
N SER A 4 -0.77 8.30 45.03
CA SER A 4 -1.20 9.70 44.91
C SER A 4 -0.73 10.28 43.59
N VAL A 5 -1.61 11.00 42.89
CA VAL A 5 -1.29 11.63 41.61
C VAL A 5 -0.61 12.96 41.88
N VAL A 6 0.66 13.06 41.50
CA VAL A 6 1.48 14.28 41.68
C VAL A 6 1.57 15.15 40.42
N GLY A 7 1.15 14.63 39.26
CA GLY A 7 1.20 15.35 38.00
C GLY A 7 0.63 14.54 36.83
N VAL A 8 0.40 15.22 35.71
CA VAL A 8 -0.07 14.63 34.44
C VAL A 8 0.81 15.15 33.32
N THR A 9 1.29 14.25 32.46
CA THR A 9 2.10 14.58 31.27
C THR A 9 1.25 14.45 30.00
N GLY A 10 1.76 14.98 28.88
CA GLY A 10 1.16 14.72 27.57
C GLY A 10 1.29 13.26 27.14
N ASP A 11 0.52 12.88 26.13
CA ASP A 11 0.50 11.52 25.60
C ASP A 11 1.86 11.07 25.06
N VAL A 12 2.28 9.86 25.43
CA VAL A 12 3.52 9.23 24.93
C VAL A 12 3.16 7.97 24.15
N ARG A 13 3.76 7.81 22.97
CA ARG A 13 3.57 6.61 22.11
C ARG A 13 4.66 5.57 22.39
N HIS A 14 4.47 4.77 23.44
CA HIS A 14 5.48 3.81 23.90
C HIS A 14 5.59 2.55 23.03
N VAL A 15 4.48 2.10 22.44
CA VAL A 15 4.40 0.83 21.69
C VAL A 15 4.75 1.00 20.21
N GLY A 16 4.51 2.17 19.65
CA GLY A 16 4.79 2.48 18.25
C GLY A 16 4.01 3.70 17.78
N LEU A 17 4.50 4.33 16.71
CA LEU A 17 3.92 5.57 16.19
C LEU A 17 2.49 5.39 15.67
N ALA A 18 2.14 4.22 15.15
CA ALA A 18 0.81 3.92 14.61
C ALA A 18 -0.23 3.51 15.68
N VAL A 19 0.21 3.20 16.91
CA VAL A 19 -0.69 2.76 17.98
C VAL A 19 -1.14 4.00 18.76
N PRO A 20 -2.45 4.18 19.03
CA PRO A 20 -2.91 5.27 19.88
C PRO A 20 -2.30 5.16 21.29
N PRO A 21 -2.02 6.29 21.95
CA PRO A 21 -1.54 6.30 23.33
C PRO A 21 -2.48 5.50 24.22
N ARG A 22 -1.92 4.64 25.07
CA ARG A 22 -2.68 3.87 26.06
C ARG A 22 -2.57 4.54 27.41
N ALA A 23 -3.50 4.23 28.32
CA ALA A 23 -3.40 4.69 29.69
C ALA A 23 -2.12 4.12 30.33
N GLU A 24 -1.21 5.02 30.70
CA GLU A 24 0.07 4.70 31.33
C GLU A 24 0.21 5.52 32.61
N ILE A 25 0.86 4.92 33.62
CA ILE A 25 1.23 5.60 34.86
C ILE A 25 2.74 5.57 34.99
N PHE A 26 3.33 6.72 35.33
CA PHE A 26 4.75 6.82 35.62
C PHE A 26 4.95 6.68 37.13
N LEU A 27 5.75 5.72 37.54
CA LEU A 27 6.10 5.46 38.92
C LEU A 27 7.60 5.62 39.11
N ASP A 28 8.00 6.08 40.29
CA ASP A 28 9.41 6.09 40.69
C ASP A 28 9.92 4.64 40.76
N SER A 29 11.08 4.40 40.15
CA SER A 29 11.71 3.08 40.12
C SER A 29 12.02 2.55 41.52
N LEU A 30 12.25 3.42 42.50
CA LEU A 30 12.51 3.06 43.89
C LEU A 30 11.24 2.73 44.69
N GLN A 31 10.06 3.14 44.19
CA GLN A 31 8.78 2.97 44.88
C GLN A 31 7.87 1.92 44.21
N SER A 32 8.29 1.37 43.07
CA SER A 32 7.48 0.42 42.30
C SER A 32 7.41 -0.94 43.02
N PRO A 33 6.21 -1.43 43.37
CA PRO A 33 6.02 -2.74 44.00
C PRO A 33 6.08 -3.92 42.99
N LEU A 34 6.22 -3.63 41.69
CA LEU A 34 6.31 -4.62 40.63
C LEU A 34 7.75 -5.09 40.47
N THR A 35 7.98 -6.41 40.54
CA THR A 35 9.29 -7.04 40.28
C THR A 35 9.83 -6.56 38.94
N TRP A 36 11.01 -5.94 38.95
CA TRP A 36 11.47 -5.08 37.87
C TRP A 36 11.61 -5.81 36.52
N PRO A 37 11.10 -5.25 35.40
CA PRO A 37 11.57 -5.60 34.06
C PRO A 37 13.09 -5.29 33.94
N PRO A 38 13.79 -5.70 32.86
CA PRO A 38 15.19 -5.31 32.67
C PRO A 38 15.34 -3.78 32.79
N LEU A 39 16.35 -3.34 33.55
CA LEU A 39 16.66 -1.92 33.73
C LEU A 39 16.94 -1.29 32.36
N VAL A 40 16.08 -0.35 31.95
CA VAL A 40 16.29 0.43 30.72
C VAL A 40 16.86 1.78 31.13
N LEU A 41 18.11 2.03 30.73
CA LEU A 41 18.75 3.32 30.90
C LEU A 41 18.54 4.17 29.64
N VAL A 42 17.89 5.33 29.80
CA VAL A 42 17.72 6.30 28.71
C VAL A 42 18.65 7.48 28.97
N VAL A 43 19.57 7.74 28.03
CA VAL A 43 20.53 8.83 28.11
C VAL A 43 20.21 9.86 27.03
N ARG A 44 20.09 11.13 27.43
CA ARG A 44 19.95 12.24 26.48
C ARG A 44 21.34 12.75 26.10
N ALA A 45 21.76 12.48 24.87
CA ALA A 45 23.00 12.98 24.28
C ALA A 45 22.80 14.37 23.65
N HIS A 46 23.85 15.19 23.67
CA HIS A 46 23.96 16.38 22.82
C HIS A 46 25.01 16.07 21.74
N GLY A 47 24.60 16.00 20.47
CA GLY A 47 25.46 15.58 19.35
C GLY A 47 25.18 14.15 18.88
N ASP A 48 26.19 13.47 18.35
CA ASP A 48 26.05 12.09 17.85
C ASP A 48 25.88 11.08 19.00
N ALA A 49 24.66 10.58 19.17
CA ALA A 49 24.33 9.59 20.20
C ALA A 49 25.08 8.27 20.01
N ALA A 50 25.47 7.91 18.78
CA ALA A 50 26.21 6.68 18.52
C ALA A 50 27.61 6.74 19.12
N SER A 51 28.30 7.89 19.03
CA SER A 51 29.62 8.09 19.63
C SER A 51 29.66 7.95 21.17
N LEU A 52 28.52 8.18 21.84
CA LEU A 52 28.37 8.06 23.29
C LEU A 52 28.07 6.62 23.75
N ALA A 53 27.67 5.74 22.84
CA ALA A 53 27.27 4.37 23.16
C ALA A 53 28.38 3.59 23.87
N ASP A 54 29.61 3.63 23.34
CA ASP A 54 30.76 2.91 23.91
C ASP A 54 31.17 3.49 25.26
N THR A 55 31.12 4.82 25.40
CA THR A 55 31.46 5.51 26.65
C THR A 55 30.48 5.15 27.77
N VAL A 56 29.18 5.15 27.48
CA VAL A 56 28.15 4.75 28.44
C VAL A 56 28.27 3.27 28.79
N THR A 57 28.55 2.41 27.80
CA THR A 57 28.75 0.97 28.00
C THR A 57 29.94 0.70 28.93
N ALA A 58 31.05 1.41 28.74
CA ALA A 58 32.22 1.32 29.59
C ALA A 58 31.92 1.78 31.03
N ALA A 59 31.22 2.90 31.21
CA ALA A 59 30.83 3.40 32.53
C ALA A 59 29.89 2.44 33.28
N VAL A 60 28.94 1.81 32.58
CA VAL A 60 28.05 0.80 33.19
C VAL A 60 28.84 -0.44 33.61
N ARG A 61 29.80 -0.88 32.78
CA ARG A 61 30.63 -2.05 33.08
C ARG A 61 31.58 -1.80 34.26
N ASP A 62 32.11 -0.59 34.39
CA ASP A 62 32.93 -0.17 35.54
C ASP A 62 32.10 -0.16 36.84
N ALA A 63 30.88 0.38 36.77
CA ALA A 63 29.97 0.41 37.92
C ALA A 63 29.51 -0.99 38.37
N ASN A 64 29.19 -1.89 37.42
CA ASN A 64 28.83 -3.27 37.73
C ASN A 64 29.10 -4.22 36.55
N PRO A 65 30.18 -5.03 36.60
CA PRO A 65 30.54 -5.96 35.53
C PRO A 65 29.51 -7.09 35.31
N ASN A 66 28.67 -7.37 36.31
CA ASN A 66 27.72 -8.49 36.27
C ASN A 66 26.39 -8.14 35.60
N VAL A 67 26.19 -6.89 35.17
CA VAL A 67 24.96 -6.47 34.47
C VAL A 67 25.10 -6.75 32.98
N PRO A 68 24.27 -7.65 32.39
CA PRO A 68 24.30 -7.91 30.97
C PRO A 68 23.71 -6.72 30.20
N ILE A 69 24.53 -6.11 29.34
CA ILE A 69 24.07 -5.08 28.40
C ILE A 69 23.49 -5.79 27.18
N THR A 70 22.19 -5.99 27.17
CA THR A 70 21.50 -6.79 26.14
C THR A 70 21.36 -6.05 24.81
N ARG A 71 21.21 -4.72 24.83
CA ARG A 71 20.98 -3.91 23.63
C ARG A 71 21.33 -2.45 23.88
N VAL A 72 22.14 -1.88 23.01
CA VAL A 72 22.36 -0.43 22.89
C VAL A 72 21.79 -0.02 21.54
N SER A 73 20.89 0.95 21.53
CA SER A 73 20.29 1.47 20.29
C SER A 73 19.99 2.95 20.46
N THR A 74 20.21 3.72 19.40
CA THR A 74 19.82 5.14 19.40
C THR A 74 18.31 5.28 19.27
N MET A 75 17.76 6.43 19.69
CA MET A 75 16.33 6.68 19.47
C MET A 75 15.98 6.70 17.97
N ASP A 76 16.90 7.14 17.11
CA ASP A 76 16.72 7.11 15.65
C ASP A 76 16.62 5.67 15.14
N GLU A 77 17.45 4.75 15.62
CA GLU A 77 17.37 3.32 15.26
C GLU A 77 16.08 2.67 15.75
N ILE A 78 15.62 3.02 16.96
CA ILE A 78 14.37 2.52 17.53
C ILE A 78 13.19 3.00 16.68
N VAL A 79 13.15 4.30 16.36
CA VAL A 79 12.13 4.89 15.49
C VAL A 79 12.18 4.29 14.09
N ALA A 80 13.38 4.13 13.50
CA ALA A 80 13.54 3.52 12.20
C ALA A 80 13.02 2.07 12.19
N ARG A 81 13.32 1.27 13.23
CA ARG A 81 12.86 -0.11 13.34
C ARG A 81 11.34 -0.22 13.42
N SER A 82 10.67 0.72 14.09
CA SER A 82 9.21 0.80 14.11
C SER A 82 8.57 1.08 12.75
N ILE A 83 9.35 1.53 11.75
CA ILE A 83 8.86 1.88 10.40
C ILE A 83 9.32 0.86 9.34
N VAL A 84 10.40 0.10 9.59
CA VAL A 84 10.97 -0.85 8.62
C VAL A 84 10.05 -2.03 8.31
N GLU A 85 9.41 -2.64 9.31
CA GLU A 85 8.51 -3.79 9.10
C GLU A 85 7.31 -3.46 8.18
N PRO A 86 6.55 -2.37 8.45
CA PRO A 86 5.49 -1.94 7.54
C PRO A 86 5.96 -1.66 6.11
N ARG A 87 7.19 -1.17 5.95
CA ARG A 87 7.74 -0.78 4.64
C ARG A 87 8.06 -1.98 3.75
N VAL A 88 8.56 -3.07 4.31
CA VAL A 88 8.83 -4.30 3.54
C VAL A 88 7.53 -4.91 3.04
N TYR A 89 6.50 -5.01 3.89
CA TYR A 89 5.18 -5.50 3.48
C TYR A 89 4.55 -4.59 2.42
N ALA A 90 4.60 -3.27 2.59
CA ALA A 90 4.11 -2.32 1.60
C ALA A 90 4.83 -2.47 0.25
N PHE A 91 6.15 -2.70 0.26
CA PHE A 91 6.91 -2.94 -0.96
C PHE A 91 6.49 -4.23 -1.67
N LEU A 92 6.35 -5.34 -0.93
CA LEU A 92 5.91 -6.62 -1.49
C LEU A 92 4.47 -6.53 -2.04
N LEU A 93 3.56 -5.89 -1.31
CA LEU A 93 2.20 -5.64 -1.78
C LEU A 93 2.20 -4.76 -3.04
N GLY A 94 3.04 -3.72 -3.08
CA GLY A 94 3.22 -2.87 -4.25
C GLY A 94 3.73 -3.65 -5.47
N LEU A 95 4.68 -4.57 -5.26
CA LEU A 95 5.19 -5.44 -6.32
C LEU A 95 4.08 -6.37 -6.84
N PHE A 96 3.35 -7.06 -5.96
CA PHE A 96 2.25 -7.93 -6.36
C PHE A 96 1.12 -7.17 -7.05
N ALA A 97 0.76 -5.97 -6.56
CA ALA A 97 -0.23 -5.12 -7.20
C ALA A 97 0.20 -4.71 -8.61
N THR A 98 1.48 -4.38 -8.80
CA THR A 98 2.04 -4.03 -10.12
C THR A 98 1.99 -5.22 -11.08
N LEU A 99 2.37 -6.41 -10.61
CA LEU A 99 2.31 -7.64 -11.42
C LEU A 99 0.87 -8.01 -11.78
N ALA A 100 -0.04 -7.94 -10.82
CA ALA A 100 -1.46 -8.21 -11.03
C ALA A 100 -2.07 -7.21 -12.02
N ALA A 101 -1.73 -5.92 -11.92
CA ALA A 101 -2.16 -4.90 -12.87
C ALA A 101 -1.60 -5.15 -14.28
N GLY A 102 -0.34 -5.56 -14.39
CA GLY A 102 0.26 -5.98 -15.66
C GLY A 102 -0.46 -7.18 -16.28
N LEU A 103 -0.73 -8.22 -15.48
CA LEU A 103 -1.47 -9.41 -15.93
C LEU A 103 -2.90 -9.05 -16.36
N ALA A 104 -3.58 -8.18 -15.62
CA ALA A 104 -4.90 -7.67 -15.97
C ALA A 104 -4.87 -6.88 -17.29
N ALA A 105 -3.85 -6.04 -17.50
CA ALA A 105 -3.67 -5.29 -18.74
C ALA A 105 -3.47 -6.22 -19.94
N VAL A 106 -2.63 -7.25 -19.81
CA VAL A 106 -2.40 -8.26 -20.87
C VAL A 106 -3.67 -9.06 -21.14
N GLY A 107 -4.40 -9.48 -20.10
CA GLY A 107 -5.66 -10.20 -20.25
C GLY A 107 -6.74 -9.36 -20.94
N LEU A 108 -6.87 -8.09 -20.55
CA LEU A 108 -7.82 -7.16 -21.18
C LEU A 108 -7.43 -6.88 -22.64
N TYR A 109 -6.15 -6.65 -22.92
CA TYR A 109 -5.65 -6.52 -24.29
C TYR A 109 -6.01 -7.76 -25.13
N GLY A 110 -5.72 -8.96 -24.62
CA GLY A 110 -5.99 -10.21 -25.33
C GLY A 110 -7.47 -10.41 -25.62
N LEU A 111 -8.33 -10.18 -24.62
CA LEU A 111 -9.79 -10.28 -24.77
C LEU A 111 -10.33 -9.28 -25.79
N VAL A 112 -9.87 -8.03 -25.74
CA VAL A 112 -10.33 -6.97 -26.65
C VAL A 112 -9.78 -7.18 -28.07
N ALA A 113 -8.52 -7.56 -28.21
CA ALA A 113 -7.93 -7.91 -29.51
C ALA A 113 -8.65 -9.11 -30.14
N TYR A 114 -8.99 -10.14 -29.35
CA TYR A 114 -9.73 -11.30 -29.81
C TYR A 114 -11.16 -10.94 -30.27
N THR A 115 -11.88 -10.13 -29.49
CA THR A 115 -13.24 -9.68 -29.86
C THR A 115 -13.24 -8.78 -31.10
N VAL A 116 -12.23 -7.93 -31.26
CA VAL A 116 -12.01 -7.15 -32.50
C VAL A 116 -11.77 -8.10 -33.68
N SER A 117 -10.88 -9.09 -33.52
CA SER A 117 -10.56 -10.06 -34.58
C SER A 117 -11.79 -10.82 -35.06
N GLN A 118 -12.65 -11.30 -34.15
CA GLN A 118 -13.90 -11.96 -34.51
C GLN A 118 -14.88 -11.05 -35.25
N ARG A 119 -14.82 -9.72 -35.01
CA ARG A 119 -15.72 -8.74 -35.63
C ARG A 119 -15.08 -8.00 -36.80
N THR A 120 -13.93 -8.44 -37.29
CA THR A 120 -13.19 -7.75 -38.36
C THR A 120 -14.05 -7.56 -39.62
N HIS A 121 -14.86 -8.56 -39.98
CA HIS A 121 -15.76 -8.49 -41.13
C HIS A 121 -16.87 -7.43 -40.96
N GLU A 122 -17.56 -7.42 -39.81
CA GLU A 122 -18.58 -6.41 -39.50
C GLU A 122 -18.00 -4.99 -39.46
N LEU A 123 -16.82 -4.85 -38.86
CA LEU A 123 -16.09 -3.57 -38.77
C LEU A 123 -15.64 -3.10 -40.15
N GLY A 124 -15.19 -4.03 -41.01
CA GLY A 124 -14.82 -3.77 -42.40
C GLY A 124 -16.00 -3.31 -43.25
N ILE A 125 -17.17 -3.94 -43.13
CA ILE A 125 -18.40 -3.49 -43.79
C ILE A 125 -18.79 -2.09 -43.33
N ARG A 126 -18.76 -1.81 -42.01
CA ARG A 126 -19.06 -0.47 -41.50
C ARG A 126 -18.10 0.59 -42.04
N LEU A 127 -16.80 0.29 -42.12
CA LEU A 127 -15.80 1.16 -42.72
C LEU A 127 -16.06 1.39 -44.22
N ALA A 128 -16.42 0.34 -44.96
CA ALA A 128 -16.76 0.43 -46.38
C ALA A 128 -18.03 1.26 -46.64
N LEU A 129 -18.99 1.23 -45.71
CA LEU A 129 -20.19 2.07 -45.71
C LEU A 129 -19.92 3.53 -45.26
N GLY A 130 -18.66 3.90 -45.01
CA GLY A 130 -18.26 5.27 -44.68
C GLY A 130 -18.21 5.61 -43.19
N ALA A 131 -18.23 4.62 -42.29
CA ALA A 131 -18.06 4.88 -40.86
C ALA A 131 -16.69 5.52 -40.57
N ALA A 132 -16.67 6.56 -39.74
CA ALA A 132 -15.44 7.22 -39.37
C ALA A 132 -14.59 6.29 -38.48
N ARG A 133 -13.26 6.29 -38.69
CA ARG A 133 -12.30 5.54 -37.84
C ARG A 133 -12.45 5.86 -36.34
N GLY A 134 -12.89 7.09 -36.01
CA GLY A 134 -13.23 7.52 -34.65
C GLY A 134 -14.41 6.76 -34.02
N GLN A 135 -15.40 6.34 -34.81
CA GLN A 135 -16.54 5.56 -34.32
C GLN A 135 -16.13 4.13 -33.96
N ILE A 136 -15.26 3.51 -34.77
CA ILE A 136 -14.68 2.18 -34.50
C ILE A 136 -13.83 2.21 -33.23
N THR A 137 -12.92 3.18 -33.11
CA THR A 137 -12.06 3.32 -31.92
C THR A 137 -12.89 3.53 -30.64
N ARG A 138 -13.89 4.41 -30.66
CA ARG A 138 -14.77 4.66 -29.52
C ARG A 138 -15.59 3.42 -29.13
N LEU A 139 -16.04 2.62 -30.10
CA LEU A 139 -16.74 1.37 -29.84
C LEU A 139 -15.85 0.37 -29.08
N VAL A 140 -14.60 0.19 -29.54
CA VAL A 140 -13.65 -0.74 -28.92
C VAL A 140 -13.21 -0.25 -27.54
N LEU A 141 -12.93 1.04 -27.40
CA LEU A 141 -12.62 1.65 -26.09
C LEU A 141 -13.80 1.52 -25.12
N GLY A 142 -15.04 1.65 -25.59
CA GLY A 142 -16.24 1.46 -24.77
C GLY A 142 -16.38 0.04 -24.22
N LEU A 143 -16.03 -0.98 -25.01
CA LEU A 143 -15.99 -2.38 -24.55
C LEU A 143 -14.96 -2.57 -23.41
N GLY A 144 -13.75 -2.02 -23.62
CA GLY A 144 -12.69 -2.06 -22.62
C GLY A 144 -13.04 -1.33 -21.32
N LEU A 145 -13.54 -0.10 -21.46
CA LEU A 145 -13.95 0.73 -20.34
C LEU A 145 -15.11 0.13 -19.55
N GLY A 146 -16.09 -0.49 -20.23
CA GLY A 146 -17.20 -1.16 -19.54
C GLY A 146 -16.72 -2.28 -18.63
N LEU A 147 -15.84 -3.16 -19.14
CA LEU A 147 -15.23 -4.22 -18.33
C LEU A 147 -14.39 -3.66 -17.19
N ALA A 148 -13.61 -2.62 -17.45
CA ALA A 148 -12.78 -1.98 -16.44
C ALA A 148 -13.60 -1.33 -15.32
N LEU A 149 -14.72 -0.65 -15.66
CA LEU A 149 -15.61 -0.03 -14.68
C LEU A 149 -16.29 -1.08 -13.79
N ILE A 150 -16.80 -2.17 -14.38
CA ILE A 150 -17.42 -3.26 -13.63
C ILE A 150 -16.39 -3.93 -12.71
N GLY A 151 -15.21 -4.28 -13.25
CA GLY A 151 -14.13 -4.89 -12.47
C GLY A 151 -13.64 -3.98 -11.34
N THR A 152 -13.47 -2.68 -11.61
CA THR A 152 -13.07 -1.69 -10.60
C THR A 152 -14.16 -1.54 -9.53
N GLY A 153 -15.43 -1.47 -9.91
CA GLY A 153 -16.54 -1.40 -8.96
C GLY A 153 -16.61 -2.61 -8.03
N ILE A 154 -16.47 -3.82 -8.58
CA ILE A 154 -16.42 -5.07 -7.80
C ILE A 154 -15.19 -5.07 -6.88
N GLY A 155 -14.02 -4.68 -7.41
CA GLY A 155 -12.77 -4.62 -6.65
C GLY A 155 -12.84 -3.64 -5.48
N VAL A 156 -13.36 -2.43 -5.69
CA VAL A 156 -13.54 -1.42 -4.65
C VAL A 156 -14.52 -1.90 -3.58
N ALA A 157 -15.65 -2.49 -3.97
CA ALA A 157 -16.61 -3.05 -3.03
C ALA A 157 -16.00 -4.19 -2.19
N GLY A 158 -15.25 -5.09 -2.83
CA GLY A 158 -14.55 -6.19 -2.15
C GLY A 158 -13.47 -5.67 -1.19
N ALA A 159 -12.69 -4.68 -1.60
CA ALA A 159 -11.66 -4.05 -0.77
C ALA A 159 -12.27 -3.33 0.44
N ALA A 160 -13.38 -2.61 0.27
CA ALA A 160 -14.10 -1.96 1.37
C ALA A 160 -14.66 -2.99 2.37
N ALA A 161 -15.20 -4.11 1.88
CA ALA A 161 -15.69 -5.19 2.74
C ALA A 161 -14.55 -5.86 3.53
N ALA A 162 -13.43 -6.17 2.87
CA ALA A 162 -12.25 -6.75 3.52
C ALA A 162 -11.61 -5.80 4.54
N THR A 163 -11.57 -4.51 4.25
CA THR A 163 -11.02 -3.52 5.19
C THR A 163 -11.90 -3.44 6.44
N ARG A 164 -13.23 -3.47 6.27
CA ARG A 164 -14.18 -3.46 7.39
C ARG A 164 -14.04 -4.69 8.29
N THR A 165 -13.81 -5.87 7.72
CA THR A 165 -13.58 -7.09 8.53
C THR A 165 -12.23 -7.04 9.25
N LEU A 166 -11.16 -6.56 8.61
CA LEU A 166 -9.85 -6.40 9.26
C LEU A 166 -9.88 -5.42 10.44
N VAL A 167 -10.55 -4.28 10.28
CA VAL A 167 -10.71 -3.28 11.36
C VAL A 167 -11.49 -3.85 12.54
N SER A 168 -12.45 -4.75 12.30
CA SER A 168 -13.17 -5.43 13.40
C SER A 168 -12.28 -6.37 14.22
N LEU A 169 -11.18 -6.84 13.65
CA LEU A 169 -10.20 -7.71 14.32
C LEU A 169 -9.03 -6.92 14.93
N ILE A 170 -8.74 -5.72 14.41
CA ILE A 170 -7.60 -4.89 14.81
C ILE A 170 -8.05 -3.42 14.98
N PRO A 171 -8.35 -2.97 16.21
CA PRO A 171 -8.91 -1.64 16.48
C PRO A 171 -8.01 -0.44 16.16
N SER A 172 -6.73 -0.67 15.83
CA SER A 172 -5.72 0.38 15.67
C SER A 172 -5.48 0.84 14.23
N VAL A 173 -6.27 0.38 13.25
CA VAL A 173 -6.13 0.78 11.84
C VAL A 173 -7.26 1.74 11.44
N GLN A 174 -6.92 2.93 10.95
CA GLN A 174 -7.93 3.87 10.46
C GLN A 174 -8.58 3.33 9.18
N PRO A 175 -9.93 3.29 9.09
CA PRO A 175 -10.58 2.27 8.26
C PRO A 175 -10.68 2.58 6.77
N ASN A 176 -10.45 3.81 6.31
CA ASN A 176 -10.66 4.15 4.91
C ASN A 176 -10.03 5.50 4.59
N ASP A 177 -9.11 5.53 3.63
CA ASP A 177 -8.71 6.75 2.94
C ASP A 177 -9.42 6.81 1.58
N PRO A 178 -10.48 7.62 1.42
CA PRO A 178 -11.20 7.76 0.15
C PRO A 178 -10.30 8.23 -1.00
N ALA A 179 -9.24 8.99 -0.69
CA ALA A 179 -8.30 9.46 -1.69
C ALA A 179 -7.53 8.28 -2.31
N THR A 180 -7.13 7.31 -1.50
CA THR A 180 -6.47 6.08 -1.96
C THR A 180 -7.37 5.26 -2.88
N PHE A 181 -8.65 5.05 -2.52
CA PHE A 181 -9.59 4.34 -3.39
C PHE A 181 -9.81 5.05 -4.72
N GLY A 182 -9.95 6.39 -4.70
CA GLY A 182 -10.07 7.20 -5.91
C GLY A 182 -8.83 7.13 -6.80
N ALA A 183 -7.64 7.21 -6.20
CA ALA A 183 -6.38 7.11 -6.92
C ALA A 183 -6.20 5.74 -7.59
N VAL A 184 -6.50 4.64 -6.87
CA VAL A 184 -6.42 3.28 -7.41
C VAL A 184 -7.40 3.09 -8.57
N ALA A 185 -8.64 3.54 -8.42
CA ALA A 185 -9.64 3.46 -9.49
C ALA A 185 -9.17 4.21 -10.75
N LEU A 186 -8.60 5.41 -10.59
CA LEU A 186 -8.06 6.20 -11.69
C LEU A 186 -6.88 5.49 -12.37
N VAL A 187 -5.94 4.95 -11.59
CA VAL A 187 -4.82 4.17 -12.12
C VAL A 187 -5.32 2.96 -12.92
N LEU A 188 -6.24 2.16 -12.39
CA LEU A 188 -6.79 0.99 -13.10
C LEU A 188 -7.50 1.38 -14.40
N LEU A 189 -8.25 2.48 -14.40
CA LEU A 189 -8.90 3.00 -15.62
C LEU A 189 -7.87 3.47 -16.66
N THR A 190 -6.79 4.14 -16.24
CA THR A 190 -5.72 4.54 -17.17
C THR A 190 -5.00 3.33 -17.78
N ILE A 191 -4.75 2.29 -16.99
CA ILE A 191 -4.16 1.03 -17.46
C ILE A 191 -5.11 0.35 -18.46
N ALA A 192 -6.41 0.29 -18.16
CA ALA A 192 -7.40 -0.29 -19.06
C ALA A 192 -7.49 0.48 -20.39
N LEU A 193 -7.47 1.81 -20.35
CA LEU A 193 -7.42 2.65 -21.54
C LEU A 193 -6.16 2.39 -22.36
N ALA A 194 -4.98 2.34 -21.71
CA ALA A 194 -3.72 2.05 -22.39
C ALA A 194 -3.73 0.66 -23.04
N ALA A 195 -4.21 -0.36 -22.33
CA ALA A 195 -4.30 -1.74 -22.82
C ALA A 195 -5.27 -1.86 -24.01
N THR A 196 -6.38 -1.12 -24.02
CA THR A 196 -7.39 -1.18 -25.08
C THR A 196 -7.13 -0.25 -26.26
N TYR A 197 -6.23 0.72 -26.11
CA TYR A 197 -5.91 1.68 -27.18
C TYR A 197 -5.24 1.03 -28.39
N LEU A 198 -4.29 0.11 -28.18
CA LEU A 198 -3.61 -0.60 -29.27
C LEU A 198 -4.59 -1.41 -30.15
N PRO A 199 -5.44 -2.31 -29.60
CA PRO A 199 -6.39 -3.06 -30.41
C PRO A 199 -7.46 -2.16 -31.03
N ALA A 200 -7.88 -1.08 -30.35
CA ALA A 200 -8.79 -0.09 -30.93
C ALA A 200 -8.18 0.61 -32.16
N ARG A 201 -6.90 0.99 -32.07
CA ARG A 201 -6.16 1.59 -33.19
C ARG A 201 -5.98 0.59 -34.34
N GLY A 202 -5.66 -0.67 -34.03
CA GLY A 202 -5.61 -1.77 -34.99
C GLY A 202 -6.94 -1.92 -35.75
N ALA A 203 -8.06 -2.03 -35.04
CA ALA A 203 -9.41 -2.14 -35.61
C ALA A 203 -9.74 -1.01 -36.59
N SER A 204 -9.35 0.23 -36.26
CA SER A 204 -9.64 1.41 -37.08
C SER A 204 -8.81 1.51 -38.37
N ARG A 205 -7.73 0.72 -38.46
CA ARG A 205 -6.77 0.71 -39.58
C ARG A 205 -6.92 -0.52 -40.48
N VAL A 206 -7.85 -1.43 -40.18
CA VAL A 206 -8.17 -2.57 -41.04
C VAL A 206 -8.58 -2.04 -42.42
N ASP A 207 -7.92 -2.52 -43.46
CA ASP A 207 -8.24 -2.15 -44.84
C ASP A 207 -9.44 -2.97 -45.32
N PRO A 208 -10.59 -2.33 -45.63
CA PRO A 208 -11.82 -3.02 -46.04
C PRO A 208 -11.62 -3.90 -47.28
N ALA A 209 -10.66 -3.56 -48.17
CA ALA A 209 -10.36 -4.38 -49.35
C ALA A 209 -9.71 -5.72 -49.00
N THR A 210 -8.92 -5.76 -47.90
CA THR A 210 -8.32 -7.02 -47.41
C THR A 210 -9.31 -7.85 -46.59
N ALA A 211 -10.23 -7.19 -45.86
CA ALA A 211 -11.24 -7.86 -45.04
C ALA A 211 -12.32 -8.59 -45.87
N LEU A 212 -12.56 -8.15 -47.12
CA LEU A 212 -13.48 -8.80 -48.06
C LEU A 212 -12.82 -9.84 -48.97
N ARG A 213 -11.48 -9.88 -48.99
CA ARG A 213 -10.68 -10.81 -49.82
C ARG A 213 -10.13 -11.99 -49.03
N SER A 214 -10.29 -12.00 -47.71
CA SER A 214 -10.01 -13.16 -46.86
C SER A 214 -11.17 -14.15 -46.93
N GLU A 215 -11.35 -14.76 -48.10
CA GLU A 215 -12.09 -16.01 -48.32
C GLU A 215 -11.31 -16.84 -49.35
#